data_AF-A0A6M8BCL4-F1
#
_entry.id   AF-A0A6M8BCL4-F1
#
_cell.length_a   1.000
_cell.length_b   1.000
_cell.length_c   1.000
_cell.angle_alpha   90.00
_cell.angle_beta   90.00
_cell.angle_gamma   90.00
#
_symmetry.space_group_name_H-M   'P 1'
#
loop_
_entity.id
_entity.type
_entity.pdbx_description
1 polymer ?
#
loop_
_entity_poly.entity_id
_entity_poly.type
_entity_poly.pdbx_seq_one_letter_code
_entity_poly.pdbx_strand_id
1 'polypeptide(L)'
;MPPKSRETLPQPIRSCNWAIAQLPGLSAENLDLLHRAGFKTTLEFWQRTQTPAQRHNLAAHLQLHPKYVNKWAALCDLARIPAVGCTYCGLLLHTGIISVQQLADTPLPKLHRQLMRLQIATMQRQDLCPPLGDVSLWVEQARQLGPTRR
;
A
#
# COMPACT_ATOMS: atom_id res chain seq x y z
N MET A 1 34.01 25.94 -21.97
CA MET A 1 33.60 25.45 -20.64
C MET A 1 32.25 24.78 -20.77
N PRO A 2 32.07 23.49 -20.44
CA PRO A 2 30.72 22.91 -20.40
C PRO A 2 29.97 23.39 -19.14
N PRO A 3 28.67 23.68 -19.22
CA PRO A 3 27.87 24.02 -18.05
C PRO A 3 27.66 22.80 -17.15
N LYS A 4 27.86 23.01 -15.84
CA LYS A 4 27.70 22.04 -14.76
C LYS A 4 26.28 21.46 -14.79
N SER A 5 26.18 20.13 -14.88
CA SER A 5 24.96 19.36 -14.68
C SER A 5 24.31 19.79 -13.36
N ARG A 6 23.05 20.25 -13.41
CA ARG A 6 22.27 20.54 -12.21
C ARG A 6 22.06 19.24 -11.45
N GLU A 7 22.71 19.09 -10.30
CA GLU A 7 22.34 18.10 -9.31
C GLU A 7 20.92 18.41 -8.82
N THR A 8 19.92 17.79 -9.45
CA THR A 8 18.57 17.75 -8.90
C THR A 8 18.61 16.90 -7.63
N LEU A 9 18.63 17.57 -6.48
CA LEU A 9 18.33 16.95 -5.19
C LEU A 9 17.00 16.17 -5.33
N PRO A 10 16.92 14.90 -4.88
CA PRO A 10 15.67 14.16 -4.94
C PRO A 10 14.62 14.90 -4.11
N GLN A 11 13.54 15.32 -4.76
CA GLN A 11 12.43 15.98 -4.07
C GLN A 11 11.82 15.01 -3.04
N PRO A 12 11.46 15.49 -1.84
CA PRO A 12 10.81 14.63 -0.85
C PRO A 12 9.49 14.13 -1.43
N ILE A 13 9.31 12.81 -1.45
CA ILE A 13 8.07 12.22 -1.94
C ILE A 13 6.88 12.64 -1.07
N ARG A 14 5.73 12.83 -1.71
CA ARG A 14 4.48 13.16 -1.03
C ARG A 14 3.63 11.91 -0.90
N SER A 15 3.12 11.65 0.30
CA SER A 15 2.16 10.56 0.55
C SER A 15 0.91 10.77 -0.30
N CYS A 16 0.50 9.75 -1.06
CA CYS A 16 -0.72 9.80 -1.86
C CYS A 16 -1.99 9.63 -0.99
N ASN A 17 -3.09 10.18 -1.50
CA ASN A 17 -4.43 9.97 -0.99
C ASN A 17 -5.37 9.72 -2.18
N TRP A 18 -6.20 8.68 -2.08
CA TRP A 18 -7.08 8.24 -3.16
C TRP A 18 -8.53 8.22 -2.68
N ALA A 19 -9.49 8.22 -3.61
CA ALA A 19 -10.86 7.87 -3.26
C ALA A 19 -10.89 6.42 -2.75
N ILE A 20 -11.62 6.16 -1.66
CA ILE A 20 -11.69 4.82 -1.06
C ILE A 20 -12.25 3.78 -2.05
N ALA A 21 -13.09 4.22 -2.99
CA ALA A 21 -13.62 3.41 -4.10
C ALA A 21 -12.54 2.85 -5.05
N GLN A 22 -11.34 3.45 -5.09
CA GLN A 22 -10.23 2.95 -5.91
C GLN A 22 -9.47 1.81 -5.23
N LEU A 23 -9.69 1.57 -3.93
CA LEU A 23 -8.99 0.55 -3.19
C LEU A 23 -9.38 -0.85 -3.69
N PRO A 24 -8.42 -1.72 -4.05
CA PRO A 24 -8.75 -3.03 -4.62
C PRO A 24 -9.38 -3.97 -3.58
N GLY A 25 -10.32 -4.79 -4.03
CA GLY A 25 -10.93 -5.83 -3.20
C GLY A 25 -11.96 -5.31 -2.17
N LEU A 26 -12.56 -4.14 -2.43
CA LEU A 26 -13.83 -3.70 -1.85
C LEU A 26 -14.99 -4.17 -2.72
N SER A 27 -16.01 -4.80 -2.12
CA SER A 27 -17.30 -5.01 -2.78
C SER A 27 -18.14 -3.73 -2.73
N ALA A 28 -19.15 -3.61 -3.59
CA ALA A 28 -20.09 -2.48 -3.58
C ALA A 28 -20.73 -2.27 -2.20
N GLU A 29 -21.16 -3.37 -1.55
CA GLU A 29 -21.72 -3.34 -0.18
C GLU A 29 -20.73 -2.77 0.85
N ASN A 30 -19.47 -3.22 0.82
CA ASN A 30 -18.44 -2.72 1.74
C ASN A 30 -18.09 -1.26 1.46
N LEU A 31 -18.09 -0.86 0.18
CA LEU A 31 -17.87 0.54 -0.20
C LEU A 31 -18.98 1.44 0.35
N ASP A 32 -20.24 1.05 0.18
CA ASP A 32 -21.40 1.77 0.72
C ASP A 32 -21.35 1.85 2.24
N LEU A 33 -20.98 0.77 2.91
CA LEU A 33 -20.79 0.73 4.36
C LEU A 33 -19.72 1.73 4.82
N LEU A 34 -18.56 1.77 4.15
CA LEU A 34 -17.48 2.71 4.46
C LEU A 34 -17.91 4.16 4.21
N HIS A 35 -18.64 4.43 3.13
CA HIS A 35 -19.18 5.76 2.83
C HIS A 35 -20.18 6.23 3.89
N ARG A 36 -21.10 5.36 4.34
CA ARG A 36 -22.04 5.64 5.43
C ARG A 36 -21.33 5.91 6.76
N ALA A 37 -20.20 5.24 6.99
CA ALA A 37 -19.33 5.48 8.13
C ALA A 37 -18.44 6.74 7.99
N GLY A 38 -18.55 7.47 6.87
CA GLY A 38 -17.84 8.73 6.64
C GLY A 38 -16.47 8.60 6.01
N PHE A 39 -16.05 7.42 5.57
CA PHE A 39 -14.78 7.21 4.88
C PHE A 39 -14.94 7.44 3.38
N LYS A 40 -14.33 8.50 2.86
CA LYS A 40 -14.34 8.82 1.43
C LYS A 40 -12.99 8.60 0.79
N THR A 41 -11.93 8.65 1.59
CA THR A 41 -10.54 8.57 1.10
C THR A 41 -9.71 7.55 1.85
N THR A 42 -8.65 7.06 1.19
CA THR A 42 -7.71 6.10 1.78
C THR A 42 -6.97 6.69 2.99
N LEU A 43 -6.67 7.99 2.98
CA LEU A 43 -6.01 8.68 4.08
C LEU A 43 -6.91 8.74 5.34
N GLU A 44 -8.19 9.09 5.20
CA GLU A 44 -9.14 9.12 6.32
C GLU A 44 -9.27 7.74 6.98
N PHE A 45 -9.41 6.69 6.15
CA PHE A 45 -9.51 5.32 6.64
C PHE A 45 -8.23 4.90 7.35
N TRP A 46 -7.07 5.15 6.73
CA TRP A 46 -5.76 4.81 7.29
C TRP A 46 -5.51 5.51 8.63
N GLN A 47 -5.80 6.81 8.73
CA GLN A 47 -5.64 7.58 9.98
C GLN A 47 -6.43 7.00 11.14
N ARG A 48 -7.61 6.44 10.87
CA ARG A 48 -8.49 5.78 11.85
C ARG A 48 -8.16 4.31 12.09
N THR A 49 -7.12 3.75 11.47
CA THR A 49 -6.78 2.32 11.54
C THR A 49 -5.30 2.04 11.79
N GLN A 50 -4.55 3.02 12.28
CA GLN A 50 -3.10 2.90 12.52
C GLN A 50 -2.76 1.85 13.59
N THR A 51 -3.58 1.74 14.64
CA THR A 51 -3.34 0.80 15.74
C THR A 51 -4.24 -0.44 15.71
N PRO A 52 -3.81 -1.58 16.27
CA PRO A 52 -4.66 -2.77 16.39
C PRO A 52 -5.98 -2.49 17.14
N ALA A 53 -5.93 -1.66 18.19
CA ALA A 53 -7.12 -1.27 18.95
C ALA A 53 -8.10 -0.44 18.11
N GLN A 54 -7.60 0.53 17.34
CA GLN A 54 -8.42 1.31 16.42
C GLN A 54 -9.10 0.42 15.36
N ARG A 55 -8.36 -0.53 14.80
CA ARG A 55 -8.91 -1.49 13.83
C ARG A 55 -9.97 -2.39 14.45
N HIS A 56 -9.75 -2.86 15.67
CA HIS A 56 -10.73 -3.68 16.39
C HIS A 56 -12.01 -2.90 16.68
N ASN A 57 -11.88 -1.68 17.21
CA ASN A 57 -13.03 -0.82 17.51
C ASN A 57 -13.82 -0.46 16.24
N LEU A 58 -13.13 -0.18 15.13
CA LEU A 58 -13.78 0.09 13.86
C LEU A 58 -14.49 -1.15 13.32
N ALA A 59 -13.89 -2.33 13.43
CA ALA A 59 -14.52 -3.59 13.02
C ALA A 59 -15.81 -3.85 13.82
N ALA A 60 -15.78 -3.63 15.14
CA ALA A 60 -16.96 -3.75 15.98
C ALA A 60 -18.06 -2.73 15.60
N HIS A 61 -17.69 -1.47 15.39
CA HIS A 61 -18.62 -0.41 14.97
C HIS A 61 -19.29 -0.70 13.62
N LEU A 62 -18.53 -1.23 12.66
CA LEU A 62 -19.03 -1.60 11.34
C LEU A 62 -19.67 -2.99 11.29
N GLN A 63 -19.68 -3.72 12.41
CA GLN A 63 -20.14 -5.11 12.50
C GLN A 63 -19.45 -6.04 11.48
N LEU A 64 -18.16 -5.80 11.25
CA LEU A 64 -17.34 -6.57 10.32
C LEU A 64 -16.36 -7.49 11.07
N HIS A 65 -15.99 -8.59 10.42
CA HIS A 65 -14.88 -9.39 10.90
C HIS A 65 -13.56 -8.58 10.85
N PRO A 66 -12.72 -8.55 11.90
CA PRO A 66 -11.50 -7.72 11.97
C PRO A 66 -10.53 -7.92 10.79
N LYS A 67 -10.56 -9.09 10.16
CA LYS A 67 -9.80 -9.42 8.95
C LYS A 67 -10.03 -8.40 7.82
N TYR A 68 -11.26 -7.92 7.62
CA TYR A 68 -11.57 -6.96 6.54
C TYR A 68 -10.94 -5.60 6.83
N VAL A 69 -11.10 -5.08 8.05
CA VAL A 69 -10.51 -3.81 8.46
C VAL A 69 -8.98 -3.87 8.42
N ASN A 70 -8.38 -4.96 8.87
CA ASN A 70 -6.93 -5.17 8.77
C ASN A 70 -6.45 -5.18 7.31
N LYS A 71 -7.19 -5.86 6.41
CA LYS A 71 -6.90 -5.89 4.97
C LYS A 71 -6.94 -4.49 4.37
N TRP A 72 -8.02 -3.74 4.58
CA TRP A 72 -8.16 -2.41 4.00
C TRP A 72 -7.17 -1.40 4.59
N ALA A 73 -6.84 -1.53 5.88
CA ALA A 73 -5.84 -0.68 6.52
C ALA A 73 -4.45 -0.89 5.89
N ALA A 74 -4.07 -2.15 5.64
CA ALA A 74 -2.83 -2.49 4.95
C ALA A 74 -2.80 -1.95 3.52
N LEU A 75 -3.89 -2.12 2.76
CA LEU A 75 -3.99 -1.58 1.40
C LEU A 75 -3.89 -0.05 1.38
N CYS A 76 -4.60 0.63 2.30
CA CYS A 76 -4.55 2.09 2.40
C CYS A 76 -3.15 2.58 2.79
N ASP A 77 -2.45 1.88 3.69
CA ASP A 77 -1.07 2.23 4.04
C ASP A 77 -0.14 2.09 2.83
N LEU A 78 -0.18 0.96 2.14
CA LEU A 78 0.68 0.70 0.97
C LEU A 78 0.38 1.64 -0.21
N ALA A 79 -0.89 1.98 -0.43
CA ALA A 79 -1.31 2.89 -1.50
C ALA A 79 -0.79 4.33 -1.34
N ARG A 80 -0.26 4.70 -0.16
CA ARG A 80 0.38 6.00 0.07
C ARG A 80 1.67 6.18 -0.73
N ILE A 81 2.30 5.08 -1.15
CA ILE A 81 3.53 5.11 -1.94
C ILE A 81 3.15 5.45 -3.39
N PRO A 82 3.64 6.57 -3.97
CA PRO A 82 3.23 7.01 -5.30
C PRO A 82 3.41 5.98 -6.42
N ALA A 83 4.56 5.28 -6.43
CA ALA A 83 4.85 4.26 -7.45
C ALA A 83 4.06 2.96 -7.24
N VAL A 84 3.40 2.78 -6.09
CA VAL A 84 2.56 1.62 -5.78
C VAL A 84 1.09 1.95 -6.06
N GLY A 85 0.58 3.02 -5.44
CA GLY A 85 -0.80 3.46 -5.54
C GLY A 85 -1.83 2.35 -5.26
N CYS A 86 -3.07 2.56 -5.71
CA CYS A 86 -4.11 1.54 -5.64
C CYS A 86 -3.84 0.34 -6.57
N THR A 87 -3.02 0.52 -7.61
CA THR A 87 -2.70 -0.51 -8.61
C THR A 87 -1.89 -1.67 -8.03
N TYR A 88 -0.81 -1.40 -7.29
CA TYR A 88 0.10 -2.43 -6.80
C TYR A 88 -0.04 -2.73 -5.29
N CYS A 89 -0.79 -1.93 -4.53
CA CYS A 89 -0.99 -2.20 -3.10
C CYS A 89 -1.61 -3.58 -2.83
N GLY A 90 -2.53 -4.02 -3.70
CA GLY A 90 -3.10 -5.36 -3.66
C GLY A 90 -2.06 -6.44 -3.88
N LEU A 91 -1.17 -6.26 -4.87
CA LEU A 91 -0.11 -7.21 -5.17
C LEU A 91 0.84 -7.38 -3.96
N LEU A 92 1.28 -6.26 -3.38
CA LEU A 92 2.13 -6.25 -2.19
C LEU A 92 1.47 -6.96 -1.00
N LEU A 93 0.19 -6.68 -0.76
CA LEU A 93 -0.56 -7.37 0.30
C LEU A 93 -0.54 -8.89 0.15
N HIS A 94 -0.78 -9.39 -1.07
CA HIS A 94 -0.80 -10.83 -1.33
C HIS A 94 0.59 -11.48 -1.25
N THR A 95 1.68 -10.71 -1.35
CA THR A 95 3.03 -11.20 -1.03
C THR A 95 3.35 -11.27 0.46
N GLY A 96 2.43 -10.79 1.32
CA GLY A 96 2.58 -10.76 2.78
C GLY A 96 3.17 -9.45 3.33
N ILE A 97 3.28 -8.41 2.50
CA ILE A 97 3.66 -7.07 2.94
C ILE A 97 2.39 -6.31 3.34
N ILE A 98 2.26 -5.93 4.61
CA ILE A 98 1.04 -5.33 5.18
C ILE A 98 1.20 -3.87 5.59
N SER A 99 2.39 -3.27 5.42
CA SER A 99 2.65 -1.87 5.76
C SER A 99 3.80 -1.27 4.96
N VAL A 100 3.82 0.06 4.87
CA VAL A 100 4.92 0.84 4.27
C VAL A 100 6.23 0.55 5.01
N GLN A 101 6.20 0.49 6.34
CA GLN A 101 7.38 0.19 7.15
C GLN A 101 7.96 -1.19 6.82
N GLN A 102 7.11 -2.22 6.78
CA GLN A 102 7.56 -3.57 6.42
C GLN A 102 8.16 -3.61 5.01
N LEU A 103 7.58 -2.87 4.05
CA LEU A 103 8.13 -2.77 2.70
C LEU A 103 9.52 -2.13 2.70
N ALA A 104 9.69 -1.03 3.45
CA ALA A 104 10.97 -0.32 3.57
C ALA A 104 12.09 -1.22 4.13
N ASP A 105 11.74 -2.09 5.09
CA ASP A 105 12.62 -3.03 5.76
C ASP A 105 12.86 -4.33 4.95
N THR A 106 12.07 -4.58 3.91
CA THR A 106 12.17 -5.82 3.13
C THR A 106 13.33 -5.75 2.13
N PRO A 107 14.25 -6.73 2.13
CA PRO A 107 15.31 -6.80 1.13
C PRO A 107 14.74 -6.97 -0.29
N LEU A 108 15.21 -6.16 -1.24
CA LEU A 108 14.74 -6.16 -2.62
C LEU A 108 14.76 -7.56 -3.29
N PRO A 109 15.83 -8.38 -3.17
CA PRO A 109 15.84 -9.72 -3.77
C PRO A 109 14.78 -10.67 -3.19
N LYS A 110 14.43 -10.48 -1.91
CA LYS A 110 13.39 -11.25 -1.23
C LYS A 110 12.02 -10.86 -1.78
N LEU A 111 11.74 -9.56 -1.88
CA LEU A 111 10.48 -9.04 -2.40
C LEU A 111 10.25 -9.48 -3.85
N HIS A 112 11.25 -9.33 -4.72
CA HIS A 112 11.15 -9.73 -6.12
C HIS A 112 10.85 -11.24 -6.26
N ARG A 113 11.50 -12.09 -5.44
CA ARG A 113 11.21 -13.53 -5.41
C ARG A 113 9.79 -13.84 -4.95
N GLN A 114 9.26 -13.10 -3.96
CA GLN A 114 7.88 -13.27 -3.49
C GLN A 114 6.88 -12.86 -4.57
N LEU A 115 7.10 -11.74 -5.25
CA LEU A 115 6.28 -11.28 -6.38
C LEU A 115 6.25 -12.31 -7.51
N MET A 116 7.42 -12.81 -7.93
CA MET A 116 7.52 -13.81 -8.98
C MET A 116 6.77 -15.10 -8.62
N ARG A 117 6.96 -15.61 -7.38
CA ARG A 117 6.24 -16.80 -6.90
C ARG A 117 4.73 -16.60 -6.89
N LEU A 118 4.28 -15.43 -6.45
CA LEU A 118 2.86 -15.09 -6.43
C LEU A 118 2.28 -15.10 -7.85
N GLN A 119 2.95 -14.43 -8.81
CA GLN A 119 2.48 -14.37 -10.20
C GLN A 119 2.44 -15.74 -10.88
N ILE A 120 3.43 -16.59 -10.64
CA ILE A 120 3.41 -17.97 -11.14
C ILE A 120 2.24 -18.75 -10.51
N ALA A 121 2.02 -18.61 -9.21
CA ALA A 121 0.98 -19.35 -8.50
C ALA A 121 -0.44 -18.90 -8.89
N THR A 122 -0.63 -17.61 -9.21
CA THR A 122 -1.96 -17.05 -9.52
C THR A 122 -2.27 -17.00 -11.01
N MET A 123 -1.28 -16.71 -11.86
CA MET A 123 -1.46 -16.43 -13.29
C MET A 123 -0.67 -17.39 -14.20
N GLN A 124 0.16 -18.28 -13.65
CA GLN A 124 1.09 -19.14 -14.39
C GLN A 124 2.01 -18.36 -15.34
N ARG A 125 2.25 -17.07 -15.06
CA ARG A 125 2.97 -16.14 -15.93
C ARG A 125 3.99 -15.33 -15.16
N GLN A 126 5.27 -15.46 -15.54
CA GLN A 126 6.38 -14.74 -14.91
C GLN A 126 6.56 -13.33 -15.50
N ASP A 127 6.16 -13.13 -16.75
CA ASP A 127 6.31 -11.89 -17.51
C ASP A 127 5.41 -10.75 -17.00
N LEU A 128 4.41 -11.08 -16.17
CA LEU A 128 3.55 -10.12 -15.48
C LEU A 128 4.15 -9.64 -14.14
N CYS A 129 5.32 -10.14 -13.75
CA CYS A 129 6.01 -9.65 -12.57
C CYS A 129 6.46 -8.20 -12.81
N PRO A 130 6.22 -7.27 -11.85
CA PRO A 130 6.74 -5.92 -11.94
C PRO A 130 8.27 -5.95 -12.17
N PRO A 131 8.79 -5.14 -13.11
CA PRO A 131 10.22 -5.00 -13.32
C PRO A 131 10.98 -4.70 -12.04
N LEU A 132 12.22 -5.18 -11.92
CA LEU A 132 13.05 -4.95 -10.73
C LEU A 132 13.22 -3.46 -10.41
N GLY A 133 13.26 -2.60 -11.44
CA GLY A 133 13.32 -1.15 -11.29
C GLY A 133 12.11 -0.58 -10.53
N ASP A 134 10.90 -1.03 -10.87
CA ASP A 134 9.66 -0.61 -10.19
C ASP A 134 9.67 -1.09 -8.74
N VAL A 135 10.03 -2.36 -8.51
CA VAL A 135 10.10 -2.93 -7.16
C VAL A 135 11.15 -2.20 -6.31
N SER A 136 12.29 -1.83 -6.89
CA SER A 136 13.32 -1.03 -6.23
C SER A 136 12.77 0.35 -5.85
N LEU A 137 12.06 1.01 -6.77
CA LEU A 137 11.44 2.30 -6.54
C LEU A 137 10.40 2.24 -5.41
N TRP A 138 9.61 1.16 -5.32
CA TRP A 138 8.65 0.99 -4.23
C TRP A 138 9.32 0.93 -2.85
N VAL A 139 10.41 0.18 -2.73
CA VAL A 139 11.19 0.07 -1.47
C VAL A 139 11.85 1.39 -1.13
N GLU A 140 12.42 2.07 -2.12
CA GLU A 140 13.05 3.39 -1.93
C GLU A 140 12.02 4.42 -1.44
N GLN A 141 10.87 4.51 -2.10
CA GLN A 141 9.82 5.43 -1.69
C GLN A 141 9.23 5.06 -0.32
N ALA A 142 9.09 3.76 -0.01
CA ALA A 142 8.67 3.34 1.32
C ALA A 142 9.62 3.85 2.43
N ARG A 143 10.93 3.81 2.19
CA ARG A 143 11.94 4.34 3.13
C ARG A 143 11.82 5.86 3.29
N GLN A 144 11.57 6.58 2.20
CA GLN A 144 11.44 8.04 2.23
C GLN A 144 10.15 8.53 2.93
N LEU A 145 9.05 7.77 2.90
CA LEU A 145 7.84 8.11 3.66
C LEU A 145 8.05 8.03 5.19
N GLY A 146 9.10 7.33 5.63
CA GLY A 146 9.45 7.17 7.03
C GLY A 146 8.46 6.29 7.81
N PRO A 147 8.79 5.93 9.05
CA PRO A 147 7.88 5.20 9.92
C PRO A 147 6.67 6.08 10.23
N THR A 148 5.49 5.51 10.07
CA THR A 148 4.25 6.07 10.63
C THR A 148 4.44 6.20 12.14
N ARG A 149 4.52 7.43 12.66
CA ARG A 149 4.61 7.68 14.11
C ARG A 149 3.38 7.04 14.77
N ARG A 150 3.62 6.00 15.55
CA ARG A 150 2.62 5.24 16.31
C ARG A 150 2.30 5.94 17.62
#